data_AF-A0A8H7JB74-F1
#
_entry.id   AF-A0A8H7JB74-F1
#
_cell.length_a   1.000
_cell.length_b   1.000
_cell.length_c   1.000
_cell.angle_alpha   90.00
_cell.angle_beta   90.00
_cell.angle_gamma   90.00
#
_symmetry.space_group_name_H-M   'P 1'
#
loop_
_entity.id
_entity.type
_entity.pdbx_description
1 polymer ?
#
loop_
_entity_poly.entity_id
_entity_poly.type
_entity_poly.pdbx_seq_one_letter_code
_entity_poly.pdbx_strand_id
1 'polypeptide(L)'
;MTEERIEFLQRGEHIVCWSEEEMAIAQLRLLKDYVDAHADELYRQWRQTSSEPDWRIFVVLPVVQLFKGWNLPKRMCRYFADHDTFYELVVWAELVRLMNTTRKMMKQIHGKDTPFPQLKELHRSLMLAKDRYEIEKGTWSTNRFGILECEMVAQDAFSMAMST
;
A
#
# COMPACT_ATOMS: atom_id res chain seq x y z
N MET A 1 28.40 7.73 4.13
CA MET A 1 27.01 7.28 3.94
C MET A 1 26.32 7.47 5.26
N THR A 2 25.18 8.17 5.28
CA THR A 2 24.41 8.39 6.50
C THR A 2 23.48 7.19 6.68
N GLU A 3 23.55 6.57 7.85
CA GLU A 3 22.70 5.46 8.26
C GLU A 3 21.27 5.98 8.50
N GLU A 4 20.26 5.36 7.88
CA GLU A 4 18.85 5.64 8.15
C GLU A 4 18.19 4.42 8.80
N ARG A 5 17.32 4.67 9.78
CA ARG A 5 16.62 3.63 10.54
C ARG A 5 15.12 3.75 10.32
N ILE A 6 14.49 2.68 9.85
CA ILE A 6 13.03 2.58 9.73
C ILE A 6 12.52 1.65 10.81
N GLU A 7 11.51 2.09 11.57
CA GLU A 7 10.97 1.36 12.71
C GLU A 7 9.66 0.64 12.37
N PHE A 8 9.61 -0.65 12.65
CA PHE A 8 8.45 -1.52 12.49
C PHE A 8 7.80 -1.71 13.86
N LEU A 9 7.06 -0.70 14.31
CA LEU A 9 6.51 -0.64 15.67
C LEU A 9 5.67 -1.87 16.04
N GLN A 10 4.89 -2.40 15.08
CA GLN A 10 4.05 -3.58 15.31
C GLN A 10 4.88 -4.85 15.62
N ARG A 11 6.12 -4.91 15.15
CA ARG A 11 7.03 -6.04 15.34
C ARG A 11 8.10 -5.79 16.40
N GLY A 12 8.25 -4.53 16.85
CA GLY A 12 9.37 -4.12 17.69
C GLY A 12 10.73 -4.21 16.98
N GLU A 13 10.73 -4.17 15.65
CA GLU A 13 11.92 -4.35 14.81
C GLU A 13 12.34 -3.02 14.18
N HIS A 14 13.59 -2.97 13.70
CA HIS A 14 14.05 -1.86 12.86
C HIS A 14 14.95 -2.37 11.75
N ILE A 15 14.92 -1.69 10.61
CA ILE A 15 15.81 -1.94 9.48
C ILE A 15 16.76 -0.77 9.37
N VAL A 16 18.06 -1.10 9.31
CA VAL A 16 19.12 -0.16 9.00
C VAL A 16 19.31 -0.14 7.49
N CYS A 17 19.17 1.04 6.88
CA CYS A 17 19.28 1.26 5.44
C CYS A 17 20.56 2.04 5.14
N TRP A 18 21.35 1.53 4.19
CA TRP A 18 22.57 2.14 3.69
C TRP A 18 22.38 2.73 2.29
N SER A 19 21.34 2.30 1.57
CA SER A 19 20.96 2.79 0.25
C SER A 19 19.51 3.31 0.19
N GLU A 20 19.19 4.05 -0.87
CA GLU A 20 17.82 4.53 -1.10
C GLU A 20 16.90 3.40 -1.56
N GLU A 21 17.42 2.40 -2.25
CA GLU A 21 16.69 1.18 -2.61
C GLU A 21 16.30 0.38 -1.37
N GLU A 22 17.22 0.19 -0.43
CA GLU A 22 16.93 -0.45 0.86
C GLU A 22 15.86 0.33 1.64
N MET A 23 15.97 1.66 1.65
CA MET A 23 14.98 2.54 2.27
C MET A 23 13.60 2.40 1.61
N ALA A 24 13.52 2.40 0.27
CA ALA A 24 12.27 2.22 -0.46
C ALA A 24 11.63 0.84 -0.17
N ILE A 25 12.44 -0.21 -0.13
CA ILE A 25 11.98 -1.57 0.21
C ILE A 25 11.44 -1.61 1.63
N ALA A 26 12.13 -1.02 2.59
CA ALA A 26 11.69 -0.94 3.97
C ALA A 26 10.40 -0.13 4.12
N GLN A 27 10.28 1.02 3.44
CA GLN A 27 9.06 1.83 3.40
C GLN A 27 7.88 1.08 2.80
N LEU A 28 8.09 0.34 1.69
CA LEU A 28 7.07 -0.53 1.12
C LEU A 28 6.63 -1.62 2.10
N ARG A 29 7.58 -2.33 2.73
CA ARG A 29 7.27 -3.37 3.72
C ARG A 29 6.46 -2.82 4.88
N LEU A 30 6.79 -1.62 5.34
CA LEU A 30 6.06 -0.97 6.41
C LEU A 30 4.62 -0.64 6.03
N LEU A 31 4.39 -0.10 4.83
CA LEU A 31 3.02 0.10 4.33
C LEU A 31 2.24 -1.20 4.25
N LYS A 32 2.88 -2.29 3.79
CA LYS A 32 2.27 -3.63 3.73
C LYS A 32 1.84 -4.10 5.11
N ASP A 33 2.72 -4.02 6.10
CA ASP A 33 2.41 -4.40 7.48
C ASP A 33 1.21 -3.61 8.03
N TYR A 34 1.15 -2.31 7.76
CA TYR A 34 0.02 -1.49 8.17
C TYR A 34 -1.27 -1.87 7.43
N VAL A 35 -1.22 -2.14 6.13
CA VAL A 35 -2.39 -2.64 5.37
C VAL A 35 -2.89 -3.96 5.94
N ASP A 36 -2.00 -4.93 6.14
CA ASP A 36 -2.34 -6.26 6.65
C ASP A 36 -3.04 -6.14 8.02
N ALA A 37 -2.47 -5.38 8.95
CA ALA A 37 -3.04 -5.20 10.28
C ALA A 37 -4.44 -4.58 10.27
N HIS A 38 -4.68 -3.55 9.43
CA HIS A 38 -5.97 -2.88 9.36
C HIS A 38 -7.01 -3.70 8.57
N ALA A 39 -6.57 -4.39 7.51
CA ALA A 39 -7.43 -5.25 6.71
C ALA A 39 -7.89 -6.48 7.52
N ASP A 40 -7.02 -7.08 8.33
CA ASP A 40 -7.36 -8.24 9.16
C ASP A 40 -8.40 -7.90 10.25
N GLU A 41 -8.30 -6.73 10.87
CA GLU A 41 -9.31 -6.24 11.80
C GLU A 41 -10.66 -6.03 11.09
N LEU A 42 -10.65 -5.33 9.96
CA LEU A 42 -11.86 -5.02 9.21
C LEU A 42 -12.52 -6.28 8.63
N TYR A 43 -11.72 -7.25 8.17
CA TYR A 43 -12.21 -8.53 7.68
C TYR A 43 -12.88 -9.36 8.79
N ARG A 44 -12.34 -9.35 10.01
CA ARG A 44 -12.98 -9.98 11.17
C ARG A 44 -14.32 -9.35 11.51
N GLN A 45 -14.43 -8.02 11.43
CA GLN A 45 -15.69 -7.30 11.66
C GLN A 45 -16.71 -7.61 10.56
N TRP A 46 -16.30 -7.58 9.29
CA TRP A 46 -17.17 -7.94 8.15
C TRP A 46 -17.77 -9.34 8.31
N ARG A 47 -17.00 -10.32 8.80
CA ARG A 47 -17.53 -11.68 9.04
C ARG A 47 -18.65 -11.72 10.08
N GLN A 48 -18.74 -10.75 10.98
CA GLN A 48 -19.77 -10.67 12.01
C GLN A 48 -21.01 -9.94 11.51
N THR A 49 -20.83 -8.87 10.73
CA THR A 49 -21.92 -7.97 10.33
C THR A 49 -22.45 -8.23 8.92
N SER A 50 -21.67 -8.91 8.07
CA SER A 50 -21.92 -9.10 6.63
C SER A 50 -22.17 -7.81 5.83
N SER A 51 -21.81 -6.65 6.39
CA SER A 51 -21.90 -5.34 5.73
C SER A 51 -20.58 -5.01 5.06
N GLU A 52 -20.59 -4.76 3.74
CA GLU A 52 -19.38 -4.38 3.00
C GLU A 52 -18.65 -3.21 3.71
N PRO A 53 -17.36 -3.37 4.04
CA PRO A 53 -16.68 -2.38 4.83
C PRO A 53 -16.21 -1.21 3.95
N ASP A 54 -16.14 -0.01 4.53
CA ASP A 54 -15.53 1.14 3.88
C ASP A 54 -14.00 1.03 3.96
N TRP A 55 -13.43 0.32 2.99
CA TRP A 55 -11.99 0.10 2.86
C TRP A 55 -11.17 1.40 2.89
N ARG A 56 -11.72 2.50 2.36
CA ARG A 56 -11.01 3.77 2.33
C ARG A 56 -10.89 4.36 3.74
N ILE A 57 -12.00 4.41 4.47
CA ILE A 57 -12.07 5.00 5.80
C ILE A 57 -11.32 4.14 6.82
N PHE A 58 -11.42 2.82 6.73
CA PHE A 58 -10.91 1.91 7.75
C PHE A 58 -9.52 1.34 7.47
N VAL A 59 -9.04 1.37 6.22
CA VAL A 59 -7.69 0.88 5.86
C VAL A 59 -6.86 2.00 5.25
N VAL A 60 -7.28 2.55 4.11
CA VAL A 60 -6.40 3.39 3.30
C VAL A 60 -6.00 4.67 4.02
N LEU A 61 -6.97 5.42 4.53
CA LEU A 61 -6.71 6.67 5.25
C LEU A 61 -5.85 6.45 6.51
N PRO A 62 -6.20 5.52 7.43
CA PRO A 62 -5.38 5.25 8.61
C PRO A 62 -3.94 4.85 8.26
N VAL A 63 -3.75 3.98 7.27
CA VAL A 63 -2.41 3.53 6.85
C VAL A 63 -1.57 4.69 6.35
N VAL A 64 -2.11 5.55 5.48
CA VAL A 64 -1.40 6.73 4.97
C VAL A 64 -1.06 7.70 6.11
N GLN A 65 -2.01 7.95 7.01
CA GLN A 65 -1.80 8.83 8.16
C GLN A 65 -0.73 8.29 9.12
N LEU A 66 -0.76 6.98 9.41
CA LEU A 66 0.23 6.33 10.26
C LEU A 66 1.62 6.37 9.64
N PHE A 67 1.72 6.07 8.34
CA PHE A 67 3.00 6.11 7.62
C PHE A 67 3.64 7.49 7.68
N LYS A 68 2.85 8.55 7.39
CA LYS A 68 3.33 9.94 7.47
C LYS A 68 3.64 10.40 8.89
N GLY A 69 2.86 9.95 9.88
CA GLY A 69 3.01 10.37 11.27
C GLY A 69 4.22 9.75 11.98
N TRP A 70 4.66 8.57 11.55
CA TRP A 70 5.68 7.79 12.29
C TRP A 70 6.96 7.50 11.51
N ASN A 71 6.96 7.55 10.18
CA ASN A 71 8.04 6.94 9.38
C ASN A 71 8.51 7.78 8.18
N LEU A 72 8.50 9.11 8.28
CA LEU A 72 9.24 9.94 7.33
C LEU A 72 10.74 9.83 7.66
N PRO A 73 11.56 9.16 6.81
CA PRO A 73 12.99 9.13 7.03
C PRO A 73 13.52 10.57 6.99
N LYS A 74 14.56 10.87 7.77
CA LYS A 74 15.14 12.23 7.80
C LYS A 74 15.68 12.62 6.43
N ARG A 75 16.11 11.62 5.66
CA ARG A 75 16.51 11.72 4.27
C ARG A 75 15.34 11.38 3.33
N MET A 76 15.09 12.25 2.36
CA MET A 76 14.11 11.95 1.31
C MET A 76 14.59 10.79 0.42
N CYS A 77 13.67 9.88 0.09
CA CYS A 77 13.91 8.76 -0.82
C CYS A 77 13.41 9.11 -2.23
N ARG A 78 14.28 9.12 -3.24
CA ARG A 78 13.87 9.42 -4.63
C ARG A 78 12.89 8.39 -5.22
N TYR A 79 12.90 7.16 -4.69
CA TYR A 79 12.00 6.08 -5.09
C TYR A 79 10.66 6.11 -4.34
N PHE A 80 10.51 6.98 -3.34
CA PHE A 80 9.33 7.04 -2.48
C PHE A 80 8.86 8.48 -2.35
N ALA A 81 7.94 8.87 -3.22
CA ALA A 81 7.46 10.25 -3.30
C ALA A 81 6.68 10.65 -2.02
N ASP A 82 7.01 11.81 -1.46
CA ASP A 82 6.29 12.42 -0.34
C ASP A 82 5.03 13.15 -0.83
N HIS A 83 4.12 12.37 -1.41
CA HIS A 83 2.85 12.84 -1.94
C HIS A 83 1.74 11.87 -1.54
N ASP A 84 0.63 12.42 -1.05
CA ASP A 84 -0.50 11.62 -0.56
C ASP A 84 -1.05 10.69 -1.64
N THR A 85 -1.07 11.12 -2.90
CA THR A 85 -1.57 10.31 -4.01
C THR A 85 -0.64 9.17 -4.40
N PHE A 86 0.67 9.29 -4.14
CA PHE A 86 1.59 8.15 -4.24
C PHE A 86 1.27 7.11 -3.15
N TYR A 87 1.14 7.56 -1.90
CA TYR A 87 0.85 6.66 -0.78
C TYR A 87 -0.53 6.00 -0.94
N GLU A 88 -1.58 6.76 -1.27
CA GLU A 88 -2.91 6.23 -1.52
C GLU A 88 -2.87 5.16 -2.63
N LEU A 89 -2.16 5.39 -3.74
CA LEU A 89 -2.02 4.39 -4.81
C LEU A 89 -1.36 3.10 -4.32
N VAL A 90 -0.21 3.21 -3.65
CA VAL A 90 0.53 2.04 -3.14
C VAL A 90 -0.31 1.25 -2.14
N VAL A 91 -1.01 1.94 -1.24
CA VAL A 91 -1.87 1.33 -0.22
C VAL A 91 -3.10 0.65 -0.84
N TRP A 92 -3.75 1.28 -1.81
CA TRP A 92 -4.85 0.64 -2.56
C TRP A 92 -4.38 -0.59 -3.31
N ALA A 93 -3.22 -0.52 -3.96
CA ALA A 93 -2.65 -1.62 -4.71
C ALA A 93 -2.36 -2.81 -3.79
N GLU A 94 -1.76 -2.55 -2.64
CA GLU A 94 -1.48 -3.59 -1.65
C GLU A 94 -2.76 -4.21 -1.08
N LEU A 95 -3.78 -3.40 -0.77
CA LEU A 95 -5.06 -3.91 -0.28
C LEU A 95 -5.74 -4.82 -1.31
N VAL A 96 -5.74 -4.43 -2.58
CA VAL A 96 -6.27 -5.27 -3.67
C VAL A 96 -5.48 -6.58 -3.77
N ARG A 97 -4.16 -6.52 -3.75
CA ARG A 97 -3.27 -7.70 -3.80
C ARG A 97 -3.59 -8.67 -2.64
N LEU A 98 -3.71 -8.13 -1.42
CA LEU A 98 -4.05 -8.89 -0.22
C LEU A 98 -5.42 -9.55 -0.39
N MET A 99 -6.46 -8.79 -0.76
CA MET A 99 -7.82 -9.31 -0.89
C MET A 99 -7.96 -10.36 -2.01
N ASN A 100 -7.28 -10.18 -3.14
CA ASN A 100 -7.22 -11.19 -4.20
C ASN A 100 -6.58 -12.50 -3.70
N THR A 101 -5.46 -12.39 -2.98
CA THR A 101 -4.75 -13.53 -2.38
C THR A 101 -5.63 -14.27 -1.38
N THR A 102 -6.23 -13.53 -0.43
CA THR A 102 -7.09 -14.10 0.60
C THR A 102 -8.32 -14.78 -0.02
N ARG A 103 -8.93 -14.19 -1.05
CA ARG A 103 -10.05 -14.83 -1.76
C ARG A 103 -9.64 -16.16 -2.40
N LYS A 104 -8.47 -16.22 -3.06
CA LYS A 104 -7.95 -17.45 -3.65
C LYS A 104 -7.75 -18.52 -2.58
N MET A 105 -7.13 -18.17 -1.46
CA MET A 105 -6.91 -19.07 -0.33
C MET A 105 -8.23 -19.57 0.28
N MET A 106 -9.19 -18.68 0.53
CA MET A 106 -10.50 -19.05 1.10
C MET A 106 -11.27 -20.02 0.19
N LYS A 107 -11.23 -19.81 -1.14
CA LYS A 107 -11.85 -20.74 -2.09
C LYS A 107 -11.21 -22.12 -2.09
N GLN A 108 -9.90 -22.20 -1.88
CA GLN A 108 -9.18 -23.48 -1.80
C GLN A 108 -9.51 -24.25 -0.53
N ILE A 109 -9.65 -23.56 0.61
CA ILE A 109 -9.87 -24.19 1.93
C ILE A 109 -11.35 -24.52 2.17
N HIS A 110 -12.24 -23.59 1.84
CA HIS A 110 -13.66 -23.65 2.25
C HIS A 110 -14.63 -23.87 1.07
N GLY A 111 -14.12 -23.91 -0.16
CA GLY A 111 -14.91 -24.13 -1.37
C GLY A 111 -15.31 -22.85 -2.10
N LYS A 112 -15.80 -23.02 -3.34
CA LYS A 112 -16.03 -21.91 -4.29
C LYS A 112 -17.10 -20.90 -3.84
N ASP A 113 -18.04 -21.35 -3.03
CA ASP A 113 -19.20 -20.58 -2.58
C ASP A 113 -18.96 -19.85 -1.24
N THR A 114 -17.73 -19.86 -0.74
CA THR A 114 -17.35 -19.16 0.49
C THR A 114 -17.65 -17.66 0.35
N PRO A 115 -18.46 -17.07 1.24
CA PRO A 115 -18.72 -15.63 1.25
C PRO A 115 -17.41 -14.83 1.30
N PHE A 116 -17.34 -13.76 0.52
CA PHE A 116 -16.17 -12.87 0.47
C PHE A 116 -16.60 -11.44 0.11
N PRO A 117 -15.89 -10.40 0.60
CA PRO A 117 -16.15 -9.01 0.23
C PRO A 117 -16.13 -8.76 -1.28
N GLN A 118 -16.83 -7.70 -1.70
CA GLN A 118 -16.95 -7.36 -3.12
C GLN A 118 -15.66 -6.75 -3.67
N LEU A 119 -14.86 -7.60 -4.34
CA LEU A 119 -13.61 -7.16 -4.98
C LEU A 119 -13.78 -6.12 -6.10
N LYS A 120 -14.97 -6.05 -6.72
CA LYS A 120 -15.21 -5.14 -7.85
C LYS A 120 -15.02 -3.67 -7.44
N GLU A 121 -15.54 -3.28 -6.28
CA GLU A 121 -15.40 -1.90 -5.80
C GLU A 121 -13.97 -1.60 -5.33
N LEU A 122 -13.24 -2.60 -4.82
CA LEU A 122 -11.80 -2.47 -4.54
C LEU A 122 -10.99 -2.21 -5.82
N HIS A 123 -11.21 -3.00 -6.88
CA HIS A 123 -10.55 -2.78 -8.18
C HIS A 123 -10.91 -1.43 -8.78
N ARG A 124 -12.18 -1.02 -8.70
CA ARG A 124 -12.61 0.30 -9.15
C ARG A 124 -11.91 1.42 -8.38
N SER A 125 -11.82 1.30 -7.06
CA SER A 125 -11.13 2.28 -6.21
C SER A 125 -9.65 2.38 -6.54
N LEU A 126 -8.98 1.24 -6.80
CA LEU A 126 -7.58 1.23 -7.25
C LEU A 126 -7.42 1.95 -8.60
N MET A 127 -8.31 1.73 -9.56
CA MET A 127 -8.27 2.44 -10.85
C MET A 127 -8.42 3.95 -10.67
N LEU A 128 -9.36 4.40 -9.84
CA LEU A 128 -9.54 5.82 -9.53
C LEU A 128 -8.32 6.43 -8.84
N ALA A 129 -7.67 5.68 -7.94
CA ALA A 129 -6.43 6.11 -7.29
C ALA A 129 -5.29 6.22 -8.31
N LYS A 130 -5.20 5.29 -9.26
CA LYS A 130 -4.23 5.37 -10.36
C LYS A 130 -4.49 6.59 -11.24
N ASP A 131 -5.72 6.84 -11.66
CA ASP A 131 -6.04 8.01 -12.50
C ASP A 131 -5.67 9.32 -11.80
N ARG A 132 -5.96 9.42 -10.50
CA ARG A 132 -5.56 10.59 -9.70
C ARG A 132 -4.04 10.74 -9.63
N TYR A 133 -3.32 9.64 -9.36
CA TYR A 133 -1.87 9.63 -9.37
C TYR A 133 -1.29 10.09 -10.72
N GLU A 134 -1.82 9.59 -11.84
CA GLU A 134 -1.37 9.97 -13.18
C GLU A 134 -1.58 11.48 -13.47
N ILE A 135 -2.67 12.05 -13.00
CA ILE A 135 -2.95 13.49 -13.13
C ILE A 135 -1.97 14.31 -12.27
N GLU A 136 -1.82 13.96 -11.00
CA GLU A 136 -1.01 14.74 -10.07
C GLU A 136 0.49 14.63 -10.34
N LYS A 137 0.97 13.44 -10.71
CA LYS A 137 2.40 13.21 -10.97
C LYS A 137 2.94 14.07 -12.11
N GLY A 138 2.08 14.51 -13.04
CA GLY A 138 2.44 15.46 -14.10
C GLY A 138 2.92 16.82 -13.59
N THR A 139 2.69 17.13 -12.31
CA THR A 139 3.13 18.37 -11.64
C THR A 139 4.38 18.20 -10.79
N TRP A 140 4.89 16.97 -10.64
CA TRP A 140 5.99 16.67 -9.73
C TRP A 140 7.36 16.96 -10.36
N SER A 141 8.34 17.23 -9.49
CA SER A 141 9.71 17.47 -9.94
C SER A 141 10.33 16.18 -10.48
N THR A 142 10.93 16.26 -11.66
CA THR A 142 11.67 15.15 -12.28
C THR A 142 13.16 15.35 -12.14
N ASN A 143 13.93 14.27 -12.28
CA ASN A 143 15.39 14.38 -12.32
C ASN A 143 15.86 15.03 -13.64
N ARG A 144 17.18 15.21 -13.79
CA ARG A 144 17.78 15.82 -15.00
C ARG A 144 17.46 15.14 -16.33
N PHE A 145 16.96 13.90 -16.30
CA PHE A 145 16.55 13.12 -17.46
C PHE A 145 15.03 13.14 -17.70
N GLY A 146 14.29 13.94 -16.92
CA GLY A 146 12.83 13.97 -16.99
C GLY A 146 12.16 12.74 -16.35
N ILE A 147 12.89 11.96 -15.55
CA ILE A 147 12.39 10.72 -14.96
C ILE A 147 11.91 10.98 -13.53
N LEU A 148 10.74 10.42 -13.22
CA LEU A 148 10.21 10.31 -11.88
C LEU A 148 10.57 8.93 -11.31
N GLU A 149 11.54 8.87 -10.39
CA GLU A 149 12.13 7.59 -9.95
C GLU A 149 11.18 6.71 -9.12
N CYS A 150 10.18 7.30 -8.47
CA CYS A 150 9.13 6.56 -7.76
C CYS A 150 8.15 5.84 -8.70
N GLU A 151 8.16 6.14 -10.01
CA GLU A 151 7.25 5.53 -10.98
C GLU A 151 7.42 4.01 -11.05
N MET A 152 8.64 3.51 -10.89
CA MET A 152 8.90 2.07 -10.85
C MET A 152 8.15 1.39 -9.70
N VAL A 153 8.13 2.03 -8.52
CA VAL A 153 7.43 1.51 -7.34
C VAL A 153 5.92 1.54 -7.55
N ALA A 154 5.39 2.66 -8.05
CA ALA A 154 3.96 2.80 -8.34
C ALA A 154 3.48 1.76 -9.36
N GLN A 155 4.24 1.59 -10.45
CA GLN A 155 3.90 0.66 -11.52
C GLN A 155 3.98 -0.79 -11.06
N ASP A 156 5.03 -1.17 -10.31
CA ASP A 156 5.19 -2.53 -9.78
C ASP A 156 4.05 -2.88 -8.81
N ALA A 157 3.74 -1.98 -7.86
CA ALA A 157 2.64 -2.17 -6.92
C ALA A 157 1.31 -2.40 -7.66
N PHE A 158 0.99 -1.54 -8.64
CA PHE A 158 -0.22 -1.66 -9.44
C PHE A 158 -0.26 -2.96 -10.25
N SER A 159 0.83 -3.31 -10.94
CA SER A 159 0.90 -4.53 -11.73
C SER A 159 0.77 -5.80 -10.88
N MET A 160 1.38 -5.84 -9.70
CA MET A 160 1.20 -6.95 -8.76
C MET A 160 -0.25 -7.08 -8.28
N ALA A 161 -0.89 -5.96 -7.95
CA ALA A 161 -2.29 -5.95 -7.52
C ALA A 161 -3.24 -6.53 -8.57
N MET A 162 -3.01 -6.20 -9.84
CA MET A 162 -3.87 -6.62 -10.95
C MET A 162 -3.59 -8.05 -11.46
N SER A 163 -2.40 -8.59 -11.21
CA SER A 163 -2.01 -9.94 -11.63
C SER A 163 -2.27 -11.02 -10.57
N THR A 164 -2.47 -10.61 -9.31
CA THR A 164 -2.82 -11.49 -8.18
C THR A 164 -4.28 -11.88 -8.21
#